data_AF-A0AB35T9Z0-F1
#
_entry.id   AF-A0AB35T9Z0-F1
#
_cell.length_a   1.000
_cell.length_b   1.000
_cell.length_c   1.000
_cell.angle_alpha   90.00
_cell.angle_beta   90.00
_cell.angle_gamma   90.00
#
_symmetry.space_group_name_H-M   'P 1'
#
loop_
_entity.id
_entity.type
_entity.pdbx_description
1 polymer ?
#
loop_
_entity_poly.entity_id
_entity_poly.type
_entity_poly.pdbx_seq_one_letter_code
_entity_poly.pdbx_strand_id
1 'polypeptide(L)' 'MKDALYEIAFRNSRRYEELAERAERTSDDELAEFFRRTFEEEVRRAAEARTLLAQRVAE' A
#
# COMPACT_ATOMS: atom_id res chain seq x y z
N MET A 1 -10.21 -3.66 16.27
CA MET A 1 -9.81 -4.88 15.52
C MET A 1 -9.91 -4.71 14.00
N LYS A 2 -10.98 -4.09 13.44
CA LYS A 2 -11.10 -3.82 12.00
C LYS A 2 -10.11 -2.77 11.46
N ASP A 3 -9.88 -1.70 12.23
CA ASP A 3 -8.79 -0.74 11.90
C ASP A 3 -7.42 -1.41 11.87
N ALA A 4 -7.20 -2.47 12.67
CA ALA A 4 -5.92 -3.17 12.65
C ALA A 4 -5.65 -3.88 11.32
N LEU A 5 -6.69 -4.36 10.62
CA LEU A 5 -6.51 -4.99 9.29
C LEU A 5 -6.16 -3.96 8.22
N TYR A 6 -6.81 -2.79 8.24
CA TYR A 6 -6.45 -1.67 7.38
C TYR A 6 -5.01 -1.18 7.66
N GLU A 7 -4.67 -0.97 8.93
CA GLU A 7 -3.34 -0.52 9.36
C GLU A 7 -2.25 -1.52 8.97
N ILE A 8 -2.51 -2.82 9.03
CA ILE A 8 -1.57 -3.85 8.57
C ILE A 8 -1.39 -3.77 7.05
N ALA A 9 -2.47 -3.67 6.27
CA ALA A 9 -2.40 -3.57 4.82
C ALA A 9 -1.65 -2.30 4.38
N PHE A 10 -1.98 -1.15 4.98
CA PHE A 10 -1.30 0.12 4.70
C PHE A 10 0.17 0.09 5.13
N ARG A 11 0.50 -0.50 6.29
CA ARG A 11 1.90 -0.63 6.71
C ARG A 11 2.70 -1.53 5.76
N ASN A 12 2.09 -2.58 5.23
CA ASN A 12 2.73 -3.45 4.27
C ASN A 12 3.00 -2.73 2.94
N SER A 13 2.11 -1.82 2.50
CA SER A 13 2.34 -1.06 1.26
C SER A 13 3.57 -0.15 1.36
N ARG A 14 3.89 0.41 2.54
CA ARG A 14 5.09 1.25 2.75
C ARG A 14 6.41 0.53 2.45
N ARG A 15 6.44 -0.81 2.44
CA ARG A 15 7.62 -1.55 2.00
C ARG A 15 7.96 -1.28 0.54
N TYR A 16 6.96 -1.03 -0.30
CA TYR A 16 7.18 -0.66 -1.70
C TYR A 16 7.73 0.76 -1.83
N GLU A 17 7.35 1.69 -0.96
CA GLU A 17 7.96 3.02 -0.87
C GLU A 17 9.46 2.92 -0.54
N GLU A 18 9.83 2.11 0.48
CA GLU A 18 11.24 1.86 0.84
C GLU A 18 12.04 1.21 -0.30
N LEU A 19 11.42 0.29 -1.05
CA LEU A 19 12.05 -0.36 -2.20
C LEU A 19 12.23 0.61 -3.37
N ALA A 20 11.29 1.52 -3.60
CA ALA A 20 11.40 2.57 -4.61
C ALA A 20 12.59 3.49 -4.31
N GLU A 21 12.70 3.99 -3.06
CA GLU A 21 13.85 4.82 -2.65
C GLU A 21 15.18 4.10 -2.83
N ARG A 22 15.22 2.79 -2.54
CA ARG A 22 16.43 1.98 -2.72
C ARG A 22 16.81 1.82 -4.18
N ALA A 23 15.83 1.64 -5.06
CA ALA A 23 16.04 1.56 -6.51
C ALA A 23 16.54 2.90 -7.08
N GLU A 24 16.00 4.03 -6.61
CA GLU A 24 16.48 5.38 -6.98
C GLU A 24 17.95 5.58 -6.56
N ARG A 25 18.34 5.12 -5.36
CA ARG A 25 19.74 5.18 -4.90
C ARG A 25 20.70 4.34 -5.74
N THR A 26 20.20 3.33 -6.45
CA THR A 26 20.98 2.52 -7.40
C THR A 26 20.82 2.98 -8.85
N SER A 27 20.17 4.12 -9.08
CA SER A 27 19.88 4.67 -10.42
C SER A 27 19.10 3.70 -11.33
N ASP A 28 18.23 2.89 -10.74
CA ASP A 28 17.34 1.97 -11.45
C ASP A 28 15.94 2.60 -11.50
N ASP A 29 15.75 3.52 -12.45
CA ASP A 29 14.53 4.33 -12.56
C ASP A 29 13.30 3.50 -12.91
N GLU A 30 13.46 2.46 -13.73
CA GLU A 30 12.37 1.54 -14.12
C GLU A 30 11.88 0.76 -12.89
N LEU A 31 12.81 0.25 -12.09
CA LEU A 31 12.48 -0.47 -10.86
C LEU A 31 11.88 0.46 -9.79
N ALA A 32 12.38 1.70 -9.69
CA ALA A 32 11.81 2.70 -8.79
C ALA A 32 10.37 3.07 -9.17
N GLU A 33 10.08 3.23 -10.46
CA GLU A 33 8.73 3.49 -10.95
C GLU A 33 7.80 2.29 -10.71
N PHE A 34 8.28 1.06 -10.95
CA PHE A 34 7.53 -0.15 -10.65
C PHE A 34 7.08 -0.21 -9.18
N PHE A 35 8.00 0.04 -8.24
CA PHE A 35 7.68 0.01 -6.82
C PHE A 35 6.75 1.15 -6.39
N ARG A 36 6.89 2.35 -6.96
CA ARG A 36 5.94 3.47 -6.72
C ARG A 36 4.52 3.11 -7.16
N ARG A 37 4.35 2.60 -8.39
CA ARG A 37 3.02 2.19 -8.88
C ARG A 37 2.42 1.08 -8.02
N THR A 38 3.25 0.13 -7.57
CA THR A 38 2.83 -0.95 -6.66
C THR A 38 2.36 -0.40 -5.32
N PHE A 39 3.07 0.57 -4.73
CA PHE A 39 2.66 1.26 -3.51
C PHE A 39 1.27 1.92 -3.67
N GLU A 40 1.07 2.69 -4.75
CA GLU A 40 -0.19 3.38 -5.01
C GLU A 40 -1.37 2.43 -5.21
N GLU A 41 -1.15 1.27 -5.84
CA GLU A 41 -2.17 0.24 -5.99
C GLU A 41 -2.54 -0.39 -4.64
N GLU A 42 -1.55 -0.75 -3.82
CA GLU A 42 -1.79 -1.34 -2.51
C GLU A 42 -2.46 -0.35 -1.54
N VAL A 43 -2.13 0.94 -1.60
CA VAL A 43 -2.85 1.98 -0.85
C VAL A 43 -4.32 2.05 -1.25
N ARG A 44 -4.63 1.99 -2.56
CA ARG A 44 -6.02 1.96 -3.04
C ARG A 44 -6.76 0.72 -2.55
N ARG A 45 -6.14 -0.45 -2.63
CA ARG A 45 -6.72 -1.71 -2.12
C ARG A 45 -6.94 -1.68 -0.61
N ALA A 46 -6.02 -1.10 0.16
CA ALA A 46 -6.19 -0.93 1.60
C ALA A 46 -7.38 -0.01 1.93
N ALA A 47 -7.56 1.08 1.17
CA ALA A 47 -8.71 1.98 1.31
C ALA A 47 -10.04 1.28 0.93
N GLU A 48 -10.05 0.45 -0.11
CA GLU A 48 -11.20 -0.38 -0.48
C GLU A 48 -11.55 -1.37 0.64
N ALA A 49 -10.55 -2.07 1.19
CA ALA A 49 -10.74 -2.97 2.32
C ALA A 49 -11.35 -2.26 3.53
N ARG A 50 -10.92 -1.02 3.83
CA ARG A 50 -11.52 -0.20 4.89
C ARG A 50 -13.01 0.07 4.62
N THR A 51 -13.36 0.42 3.39
CA THR A 51 -14.75 0.67 2.97
C THR A 51 -15.61 -0.59 3.14
N LEU A 52 -15.14 -1.75 2.67
CA LEU A 52 -15.83 -3.02 2.78
C LEU A 52 -16.03 -3.44 4.25
N LEU A 53 -15.02 -3.22 5.10
CA LEU A 53 -15.11 -3.50 6.53
C LEU A 53 -16.13 -2.61 7.24
N ALA A 54 -16.30 -1.36 6.80
CA ALA A 54 -17.26 -0.41 7.32
C ALA A 54 -18.70 -0.73 6.86
N GLN A 55 -18.90 -1.11 5.59
CA GLN A 55 -20.22 -1.48 5.07
C GLN A 55 -20.80 -2.71 5.78
N ARG A 56 -19.98 -3.73 6.06
CA ARG A 56 -20.36 -4.91 6.86
C ARG A 56 -20.67 -4.63 8.34
N VAL A 57 -20.57 -3.38 8.81
CA VAL A 57 -20.99 -2.96 10.17
C VAL A 57 -22.37 -2.32 10.15
N ALA A 58 -22.83 -1.84 8.99
CA ALA A 58 -24.11 -1.18 8.83
C ALA A 58 -25.28 -2.16 8.57
N GLU A 59 -24.97 -3.43 8.29
CA GLU A 59 -25.90 -4.57 8.25
C GLU A 59 -25.88 -5.36 9.56
#